data_AF-F6HI72-F1
#
_entry.id   AF-F6HI72-F1
#
_cell.length_a   1.000
_cell.length_b   1.000
_cell.length_c   1.000
_cell.angle_alpha   90.00
_cell.angle_beta   90.00
_cell.angle_gamma   90.00
#
_symmetry.space_group_name_H-M   'P 1'
#
loop_
_entity.id
_entity.type
_entity.pdbx_description
1 polymer ?
#
loop_
_entity_poly.entity_id
_entity_poly.type
_entity_poly.pdbx_seq_one_letter_code
_entity_poly.pdbx_strand_id
1 'polypeptide(L)'
;MALLGGNPSTQGIKLDLKTTTSVFEPGNLSVTCIRVETSNIASPPKPLLIVTPTIQGTYPVLLFLHGFELRNTFYTQLLQLISSHGYIVVAPQLYGLLPPSGIQEIKSAAAVTNWLSSGLQSVLPENVKPDLLKLALSGHSRGGKTAFALALGYADTSLNFSALLGLDPVGGLSKCSQTVPKILTYVPHSFNLAIPVCVIGTGLGDEPRNCLTCPCAPDGVNHVEFFSECKPPCSHFVTTEYGHLDMLDDHLSGCIGAISGYICKSGKGPRDPMRRCVGGLFVAFLKAYLEGQTGDFKAIVDEPDLAPVKLDPVEFIEA
;
A
#
# COMPACT_ATOMS: atom_id res chain seq x y z
N MET A 1 -53.43 49.35 10.60
CA MET A 1 -52.19 49.92 10.05
C MET A 1 -51.05 49.03 10.54
N ALA A 2 -50.29 48.47 9.61
CA ALA A 2 -49.33 47.39 9.81
C ALA A 2 -48.07 47.81 10.61
N LEU A 3 -47.20 46.80 10.87
CA LEU A 3 -45.80 46.82 11.38
C LEU A 3 -45.67 46.54 12.90
N LEU A 4 -44.80 45.68 13.46
CA LEU A 4 -43.66 44.84 13.05
C LEU A 4 -43.47 43.76 14.14
N GLY A 5 -43.16 42.51 13.80
CA GLY A 5 -41.79 41.94 13.92
C GLY A 5 -41.90 40.68 14.79
N GLY A 6 -41.47 39.48 14.41
CA GLY A 6 -40.27 39.08 13.70
C GLY A 6 -39.74 37.88 14.50
N ASN A 7 -40.30 36.69 14.25
CA ASN A 7 -39.89 35.46 14.92
C ASN A 7 -38.57 35.00 14.27
N PRO A 8 -37.48 34.77 15.03
CA PRO A 8 -36.23 34.33 14.43
C PRO A 8 -36.39 32.91 13.93
N SER A 9 -36.22 32.76 12.62
CA SER A 9 -36.08 31.48 11.94
C SER A 9 -34.91 30.71 12.56
N THR A 10 -35.21 29.58 13.20
CA THR A 10 -34.24 28.52 13.45
C THR A 10 -33.77 27.99 12.09
N GLN A 11 -32.68 28.55 11.57
CA GLN A 11 -31.90 27.89 10.53
C GLN A 11 -31.36 26.60 11.16
N GLY A 12 -31.94 25.47 10.73
CA GLY A 12 -31.42 24.16 11.07
C GLY A 12 -29.98 24.07 10.60
N ILE A 13 -29.07 23.81 11.55
CA ILE A 13 -27.73 23.34 11.23
C ILE A 13 -27.92 21.98 10.56
N LYS A 14 -27.87 21.97 9.23
CA LYS A 14 -27.77 20.74 8.46
C LYS A 14 -26.34 20.24 8.68
N LEU A 15 -26.16 19.38 9.69
CA LEU A 15 -24.97 18.55 9.81
C LEU A 15 -24.94 17.67 8.56
N ASP A 16 -24.14 18.05 7.57
CA ASP A 16 -23.75 17.17 6.48
C ASP A 16 -22.87 16.08 7.08
N LEU A 17 -23.51 15.04 7.60
CA LEU A 17 -22.86 13.76 7.88
C LEU A 17 -22.52 13.15 6.52
N LYS A 18 -21.38 13.56 5.96
CA LYS A 18 -20.77 12.92 4.80
C LYS A 18 -20.58 11.44 5.18
N THR A 19 -21.28 10.55 4.49
CA THR A 19 -21.26 9.12 4.80
C THR A 19 -19.92 8.58 4.30
N THR A 20 -18.91 8.53 5.17
CA THR A 20 -17.61 7.97 4.83
C THR A 20 -17.78 6.49 4.45
N THR A 21 -17.14 6.05 3.38
CA THR A 21 -17.10 4.60 3.08
C THR A 21 -16.44 3.85 4.22
N SER A 22 -17.00 2.70 4.60
CA SER A 22 -16.53 1.90 5.73
C SER A 22 -15.14 1.30 5.53
N VAL A 23 -14.58 1.36 4.32
CA VAL A 23 -13.24 0.81 4.02
C VAL A 23 -12.12 1.55 4.75
N PHE A 24 -12.32 2.81 5.13
CA PHE A 24 -11.32 3.58 5.87
C PHE A 24 -11.25 3.23 7.35
N GLU A 25 -12.25 2.54 7.88
CA GLU A 25 -12.29 2.07 9.26
C GLU A 25 -11.83 0.60 9.35
N PRO A 26 -11.43 0.11 10.54
CA PRO A 26 -11.22 -1.32 10.74
C PRO A 26 -12.44 -2.13 10.29
N GLY A 27 -12.20 -3.22 9.57
CA GLY A 27 -13.22 -4.14 9.14
C GLY A 27 -13.81 -4.95 10.29
N ASN A 28 -14.77 -5.81 9.96
CA ASN A 28 -15.54 -6.57 10.96
C ASN A 28 -14.86 -7.86 11.44
N LEU A 29 -13.69 -8.24 10.89
CA LEU A 29 -12.99 -9.46 11.25
C LEU A 29 -11.90 -9.20 12.27
N SER A 30 -11.88 -10.01 13.32
CA SER A 30 -10.74 -10.12 14.22
C SER A 30 -9.53 -10.68 13.46
N VAL A 31 -8.36 -10.10 13.72
CA VAL A 31 -7.10 -10.48 13.07
C VAL A 31 -6.04 -10.88 14.09
N THR A 32 -5.07 -11.67 13.65
CA THR A 32 -3.88 -12.01 14.42
C THR A 32 -2.62 -11.79 13.59
N CYS A 33 -1.50 -11.52 14.28
CA CYS A 33 -0.19 -11.35 13.66
C CYS A 33 0.70 -12.56 13.99
N ILE A 34 1.20 -13.23 12.96
CA ILE A 34 2.05 -14.41 13.05
C ILE A 34 3.44 -14.03 12.54
N ARG A 35 4.49 -14.35 13.31
CA ARG A 35 5.87 -14.26 12.85
C ARG A 35 6.38 -15.64 12.51
N VAL A 36 6.93 -15.78 11.32
CA VAL A 36 7.48 -17.05 10.83
C VAL A 36 8.94 -16.84 10.48
N GLU A 37 9.83 -17.61 11.12
CA GLU A 37 11.26 -17.55 10.86
C GLU A 37 11.67 -18.51 9.74
N THR A 38 12.78 -18.20 9.07
CA THR A 38 13.44 -19.12 8.15
C THR A 38 14.33 -20.07 8.93
N SER A 39 13.95 -21.35 9.06
CA SER A 39 14.72 -22.34 9.83
C SER A 39 15.07 -23.62 9.06
N ASN A 40 14.25 -24.05 8.11
CA ASN A 40 14.51 -25.24 7.29
C ASN A 40 13.94 -25.07 5.86
N ILE A 41 14.07 -26.10 5.03
CA ILE A 41 13.62 -26.09 3.62
C ILE A 41 12.10 -25.91 3.46
N ALA A 42 11.29 -26.32 4.43
CA ALA A 42 9.85 -26.11 4.42
C ALA A 42 9.45 -24.73 4.96
N SER A 43 10.34 -24.05 5.69
CA SER A 43 10.15 -22.68 6.15
C SER A 43 10.11 -21.70 4.98
N PRO A 44 9.49 -20.52 5.17
CA PRO A 44 9.54 -19.49 4.14
C PRO A 44 11.00 -19.06 3.86
N PRO A 45 11.31 -18.69 2.61
CA PRO A 45 12.66 -18.32 2.19
C PRO A 45 13.15 -17.00 2.80
N LYS A 46 12.23 -16.25 3.42
CA LYS A 46 12.50 -15.06 4.23
C LYS A 46 11.64 -15.09 5.49
N PRO A 47 12.08 -14.48 6.60
CA PRO A 47 11.21 -14.26 7.74
C PRO A 47 9.95 -13.48 7.31
N LEU A 48 8.79 -13.90 7.79
CA LEU A 48 7.50 -13.31 7.42
C LEU A 48 6.83 -12.70 8.65
N LEU A 49 6.18 -11.55 8.42
CA LEU A 49 5.04 -11.10 9.21
C LEU A 49 3.78 -11.45 8.42
N ILE A 50 2.90 -12.24 9.00
CA ILE A 50 1.60 -12.57 8.41
C ILE A 50 0.53 -11.94 9.28
N VAL A 51 -0.38 -11.18 8.67
CA VAL A 51 -1.59 -10.67 9.33
C VAL A 51 -2.78 -11.34 8.68
N THR A 52 -3.59 -12.02 9.48
CA THR A 52 -4.66 -12.89 8.97
C THR A 52 -5.91 -12.80 9.82
N PRO A 53 -7.12 -12.95 9.21
CA PRO A 53 -8.35 -13.18 9.96
C PRO A 53 -8.23 -14.40 10.88
N THR A 54 -8.95 -14.39 11.99
CA THR A 54 -9.04 -15.53 12.92
C THR A 54 -10.28 -16.39 12.71
N ILE A 55 -11.24 -15.90 11.92
CA ILE A 55 -12.51 -16.58 11.64
C ILE A 55 -12.36 -17.51 10.44
N GLN A 56 -13.02 -18.66 10.51
CA GLN A 56 -13.04 -19.66 9.44
C GLN A 56 -13.43 -19.02 8.10
N GLY A 57 -12.65 -19.29 7.05
CA GLY A 57 -12.92 -18.73 5.73
C GLY A 57 -11.83 -19.03 4.72
N THR A 58 -12.12 -18.65 3.48
CA THR A 58 -11.15 -18.63 2.37
C THR A 58 -10.97 -17.18 1.97
N TYR A 59 -9.73 -16.67 2.01
CA TYR A 59 -9.45 -15.25 1.88
C TYR A 59 -8.43 -15.00 0.76
N PRO A 60 -8.60 -13.94 -0.05
CA PRO A 60 -7.57 -13.48 -0.97
C PRO A 60 -6.27 -13.14 -0.23
N VAL A 61 -5.14 -13.20 -0.96
CA VAL A 61 -3.81 -13.00 -0.38
C VAL A 61 -3.19 -11.71 -0.93
N LEU A 62 -2.63 -10.90 -0.04
CA LEU A 62 -1.83 -9.72 -0.39
C LEU A 62 -0.37 -9.96 0.00
N LEU A 63 0.54 -9.96 -0.97
CA LEU A 63 1.98 -9.91 -0.72
C LEU A 63 2.42 -8.44 -0.60
N PHE A 64 2.93 -8.02 0.57
CA PHE A 64 3.32 -6.63 0.84
C PHE A 64 4.83 -6.50 1.08
N LEU A 65 5.51 -5.71 0.25
CA LEU A 65 6.96 -5.52 0.29
C LEU A 65 7.33 -4.18 0.97
N HIS A 66 8.12 -4.24 2.05
CA HIS A 66 8.53 -3.05 2.79
C HIS A 66 9.52 -2.14 2.02
N GLY A 67 9.57 -0.87 2.40
CA GLY A 67 10.51 0.12 1.87
C GLY A 67 11.97 -0.06 2.32
N PHE A 68 12.85 0.80 1.76
CA PHE A 68 14.30 0.77 1.96
C PHE A 68 14.71 0.88 3.45
N GLU A 69 15.49 -0.08 3.94
CA GLU A 69 15.97 -0.17 5.34
C GLU A 69 14.87 -0.26 6.41
N LEU A 70 13.61 -0.45 6.00
CA LEU A 70 12.49 -0.60 6.92
C LEU A 70 12.27 -2.08 7.29
N ARG A 71 11.51 -2.28 8.38
CA ARG A 71 11.07 -3.60 8.82
C ARG A 71 9.64 -3.83 8.37
N ASN A 72 9.29 -5.06 8.03
CA ASN A 72 7.89 -5.45 7.78
C ASN A 72 6.99 -5.13 9.00
N THR A 73 7.52 -5.22 10.22
CA THR A 73 6.81 -4.87 11.47
C THR A 73 6.51 -3.38 11.64
N PHE A 74 7.01 -2.50 10.77
CA PHE A 74 6.70 -1.06 10.83
C PHE A 74 5.38 -0.69 10.16
N TYR A 75 4.69 -1.66 9.57
CA TYR A 75 3.42 -1.48 8.85
C TYR A 75 2.25 -2.16 9.56
N THR A 76 2.42 -2.63 10.80
CA THR A 76 1.48 -3.57 11.43
C THR A 76 0.07 -3.00 11.50
N GLN A 77 -0.09 -1.71 11.84
CA GLN A 77 -1.40 -1.05 11.93
C GLN A 77 -2.09 -0.98 10.55
N LEU A 78 -1.33 -0.67 9.49
CA LEU A 78 -1.85 -0.68 8.11
C LEU A 78 -2.26 -2.08 7.67
N LEU A 79 -1.40 -3.08 7.90
CA LEU A 79 -1.67 -4.46 7.48
C LEU A 79 -2.84 -5.09 8.26
N GLN A 80 -3.01 -4.72 9.54
CA GLN A 80 -4.18 -5.11 10.35
C GLN A 80 -5.47 -4.52 9.83
N LEU A 81 -5.48 -3.23 9.44
CA LEU A 81 -6.64 -2.62 8.81
C LEU A 81 -7.02 -3.41 7.55
N ILE A 82 -6.08 -3.63 6.64
CA ILE A 82 -6.35 -4.40 5.41
C ILE A 82 -6.87 -5.81 5.75
N SER A 83 -6.20 -6.53 6.65
CA SER A 83 -6.57 -7.90 6.99
C SER A 83 -7.95 -8.00 7.66
N SER A 84 -8.36 -6.99 8.44
CA SER A 84 -9.68 -6.94 9.09
C SER A 84 -10.85 -6.84 8.11
N HIS A 85 -10.58 -6.52 6.84
CA HIS A 85 -11.55 -6.55 5.73
C HIS A 85 -11.57 -7.89 4.97
N GLY A 86 -10.85 -8.92 5.43
CA GLY A 86 -10.90 -10.26 4.84
C GLY A 86 -9.76 -10.59 3.89
N TYR A 87 -8.54 -10.15 4.22
CA TYR A 87 -7.35 -10.49 3.44
C TYR A 87 -6.29 -11.15 4.32
N ILE A 88 -5.60 -12.15 3.78
CA ILE A 88 -4.36 -12.66 4.36
C ILE A 88 -3.22 -11.81 3.81
N VAL A 89 -2.57 -11.04 4.67
CA VAL A 89 -1.44 -10.20 4.29
C VAL A 89 -0.15 -10.92 4.66
N VAL A 90 0.69 -11.20 3.66
CA VAL A 90 2.02 -11.78 3.83
C VAL A 90 3.06 -10.70 3.56
N ALA A 91 3.85 -10.36 4.58
CA ALA A 91 4.87 -9.32 4.49
C ALA A 91 6.27 -9.88 4.80
N PRO A 92 7.06 -10.27 3.78
CA PRO A 92 8.41 -10.77 4.00
C PRO A 92 9.36 -9.66 4.46
N GLN A 93 10.29 -10.00 5.34
CA GLN A 93 11.49 -9.20 5.61
C GLN A 93 12.52 -9.52 4.54
N LEU A 94 12.59 -8.69 3.49
CA LEU A 94 13.41 -8.97 2.30
C LEU A 94 14.91 -8.97 2.61
N TYR A 95 15.33 -8.18 3.60
CA TYR A 95 16.72 -8.06 4.03
C TYR A 95 16.85 -7.59 5.48
N GLY A 96 18.02 -7.82 6.07
CA GLY A 96 18.38 -7.40 7.43
C GLY A 96 18.98 -6.00 7.46
N LEU A 97 20.14 -5.85 8.11
CA LEU A 97 20.78 -4.55 8.32
C LEU A 97 21.29 -3.88 7.03
N LEU A 98 21.83 -4.67 6.10
CA LEU A 98 22.38 -4.14 4.84
C LEU A 98 21.41 -4.42 3.70
N PRO A 99 20.92 -3.39 2.99
CA PRO A 99 20.05 -3.58 1.85
C PRO A 99 20.87 -4.20 0.69
N PRO A 100 20.37 -5.27 0.07
CA PRO A 100 21.07 -5.91 -1.03
C PRO A 100 20.88 -5.09 -2.32
N SER A 101 21.35 -5.61 -3.45
CA SER A 101 20.97 -5.04 -4.75
C SER A 101 19.47 -5.24 -5.02
N GLY A 102 18.84 -4.34 -5.80
CA GLY A 102 17.40 -4.44 -6.11
C GLY A 102 17.01 -5.77 -6.78
N ILE A 103 17.91 -6.37 -7.56
CA ILE A 103 17.70 -7.71 -8.15
C ILE A 103 17.53 -8.81 -7.07
N GLN A 104 18.26 -8.74 -5.96
CA GLN A 104 18.13 -9.73 -4.90
C GLN A 104 16.82 -9.58 -4.12
N GLU A 105 16.29 -8.37 -3.98
CA GLU A 105 14.94 -8.14 -3.43
C GLU A 105 13.88 -8.77 -4.31
N ILE A 106 13.95 -8.56 -5.63
CA ILE A 106 13.01 -9.16 -6.59
C ILE A 106 13.08 -10.69 -6.52
N LYS A 107 14.28 -11.28 -6.52
CA LYS A 107 14.47 -12.73 -6.36
C LYS A 107 13.92 -13.25 -5.04
N SER A 108 14.08 -12.49 -3.96
CA SER A 108 13.54 -12.85 -2.65
C SER A 108 12.02 -12.82 -2.64
N ALA A 109 11.41 -11.77 -3.21
CA ALA A 109 9.96 -11.67 -3.34
C ALA A 109 9.39 -12.78 -4.24
N ALA A 110 10.07 -13.12 -5.34
CA ALA A 110 9.71 -14.25 -6.20
C ALA A 110 9.78 -15.59 -5.45
N ALA A 111 10.85 -15.82 -4.69
CA ALA A 111 10.98 -17.04 -3.88
C ALA A 111 9.87 -17.16 -2.83
N VAL A 112 9.53 -16.06 -2.15
CA VAL A 112 8.40 -16.04 -1.19
C VAL A 112 7.09 -16.33 -1.92
N THR A 113 6.87 -15.73 -3.09
CA THR A 113 5.68 -15.97 -3.94
C THR A 113 5.55 -17.46 -4.27
N ASN A 114 6.64 -18.10 -4.70
CA ASN A 114 6.65 -19.52 -5.07
C ASN A 114 6.42 -20.45 -3.86
N TRP A 115 6.88 -20.03 -2.68
CA TRP A 115 6.65 -20.76 -1.44
C TRP A 115 5.19 -20.71 -0.98
N LEU A 116 4.39 -19.69 -1.37
CA LEU A 116 3.01 -19.55 -0.90
C LEU A 116 2.16 -20.80 -1.17
N SER A 117 2.31 -21.44 -2.33
CA SER A 117 1.52 -22.61 -2.72
C SER A 117 1.79 -23.86 -1.87
N SER A 118 3.02 -24.04 -1.40
CA SER A 118 3.41 -25.24 -0.64
C SER A 118 3.48 -25.00 0.87
N GLY A 119 3.69 -23.76 1.31
CA GLY A 119 4.01 -23.45 2.70
C GLY A 119 2.98 -22.61 3.44
N LEU A 120 2.26 -21.69 2.77
CA LEU A 120 1.44 -20.69 3.46
C LEU A 120 0.37 -21.32 4.36
N GLN A 121 -0.32 -22.37 3.89
CA GLN A 121 -1.36 -23.03 4.68
C GLN A 121 -0.86 -23.60 6.01
N SER A 122 0.40 -24.05 6.07
CA SER A 122 0.96 -24.70 7.27
C SER A 122 1.26 -23.73 8.41
N VAL A 123 1.27 -22.42 8.13
CA VAL A 123 1.54 -21.36 9.12
C VAL A 123 0.31 -20.51 9.44
N LEU A 124 -0.82 -20.79 8.80
CA LEU A 124 -2.09 -20.13 9.06
C LEU A 124 -2.89 -20.86 10.16
N PRO A 125 -3.85 -20.18 10.82
CA PRO A 125 -4.82 -20.86 11.66
C PRO A 125 -5.54 -21.98 10.89
N GLU A 126 -5.83 -23.11 11.54
CA GLU A 126 -6.33 -24.34 10.90
C GLU A 126 -7.58 -24.12 10.01
N ASN A 127 -8.43 -23.18 10.40
CA ASN A 127 -9.70 -22.89 9.72
C ASN A 127 -9.61 -21.77 8.67
N VAL A 128 -8.42 -21.22 8.42
CA VAL A 128 -8.17 -20.12 7.49
C VAL A 128 -7.44 -20.67 6.26
N LYS A 129 -8.03 -20.46 5.07
CA LYS A 129 -7.48 -20.94 3.81
C LYS A 129 -7.08 -19.76 2.91
N PRO A 130 -5.88 -19.79 2.29
CA PRO A 130 -5.49 -18.79 1.32
C PRO A 130 -6.07 -19.08 -0.07
N ASP A 131 -6.69 -18.08 -0.69
CA ASP A 131 -7.08 -18.10 -2.10
C ASP A 131 -5.95 -17.51 -2.96
N LEU A 132 -5.08 -18.40 -3.46
CA LEU A 132 -3.95 -18.01 -4.31
C LEU A 132 -4.34 -17.72 -5.76
N LEU A 133 -5.61 -17.92 -6.17
CA LEU A 133 -6.12 -17.42 -7.45
C LEU A 133 -6.43 -15.92 -7.37
N LYS A 134 -6.54 -15.38 -6.15
CA LYS A 134 -6.73 -13.96 -5.85
C LYS A 134 -5.53 -13.41 -5.09
N LEU A 135 -4.36 -13.49 -5.73
CA LEU A 135 -3.11 -13.01 -5.18
C LEU A 135 -2.82 -11.59 -5.69
N ALA A 136 -2.82 -10.61 -4.80
CA ALA A 136 -2.36 -9.25 -5.08
C ALA A 136 -0.90 -9.05 -4.65
N LEU A 137 -0.19 -8.20 -5.38
CA LEU A 137 1.16 -7.76 -5.05
C LEU A 137 1.17 -6.28 -4.70
N SER A 138 1.95 -5.92 -3.70
CA SER A 138 2.12 -4.53 -3.31
C SER A 138 3.47 -4.26 -2.67
N GLY A 139 3.82 -2.99 -2.61
CA GLY A 139 4.97 -2.58 -1.82
C GLY A 139 5.06 -1.08 -1.63
N HIS A 140 5.81 -0.69 -0.59
CA HIS A 140 6.08 0.69 -0.26
C HIS A 140 7.47 1.14 -0.75
N SER A 141 7.63 2.36 -1.29
CA SER A 141 8.95 2.94 -1.59
C SER A 141 9.74 2.07 -2.57
N ARG A 142 11.00 1.74 -2.26
CA ARG A 142 11.80 0.74 -2.99
C ARG A 142 11.11 -0.63 -3.08
N GLY A 143 10.36 -1.02 -2.06
CA GLY A 143 9.51 -2.22 -2.07
C GLY A 143 8.39 -2.13 -3.11
N GLY A 144 7.84 -0.94 -3.34
CA GLY A 144 6.89 -0.66 -4.43
C GLY A 144 7.54 -0.85 -5.79
N LYS A 145 8.75 -0.32 -6.01
CA LYS A 145 9.53 -0.60 -7.22
C LYS A 145 9.78 -2.11 -7.39
N THR A 146 10.16 -2.82 -6.32
CA THR A 146 10.36 -4.27 -6.34
C THR A 146 9.07 -5.01 -6.73
N ALA A 147 7.91 -4.57 -6.23
CA ALA A 147 6.61 -5.11 -6.60
C ALA A 147 6.32 -4.92 -8.10
N PHE A 148 6.52 -3.71 -8.63
CA PHE A 148 6.39 -3.46 -10.08
C PHE A 148 7.36 -4.31 -10.91
N ALA A 149 8.63 -4.39 -10.52
CA ALA A 149 9.63 -5.18 -11.24
C ALA A 149 9.27 -6.67 -11.23
N LEU A 150 8.77 -7.20 -10.12
CA LEU A 150 8.32 -8.59 -10.06
C LEU A 150 7.11 -8.83 -10.97
N ALA A 151 6.10 -7.95 -10.94
CA ALA A 151 4.92 -8.03 -11.81
C ALA A 151 5.28 -7.92 -13.31
N LEU A 152 6.32 -7.15 -13.65
CA LEU A 152 6.86 -7.00 -15.01
C LEU A 152 7.69 -8.21 -15.48
N GLY A 153 7.87 -9.24 -14.64
CA GLY A 153 8.57 -10.47 -15.02
C GLY A 153 10.10 -10.41 -14.88
N TYR A 154 10.64 -9.54 -14.02
CA TYR A 154 12.09 -9.51 -13.74
C TYR A 154 12.58 -10.68 -12.87
N ALA A 155 11.68 -11.55 -12.41
CA ALA A 155 11.98 -12.86 -11.84
C ALA A 155 10.80 -13.81 -12.04
N ASP A 156 11.09 -15.11 -12.16
CA ASP A 156 10.08 -16.13 -12.39
C ASP A 156 9.26 -16.42 -11.13
N THR A 157 7.94 -16.45 -11.30
CA THR A 157 6.99 -16.84 -10.27
C THR A 157 6.12 -18.00 -10.74
N SER A 158 5.76 -18.91 -9.84
CA SER A 158 4.86 -20.03 -10.10
C SER A 158 3.39 -19.68 -9.93
N LEU A 159 3.09 -18.47 -9.45
CA LEU A 159 1.75 -17.93 -9.23
C LEU A 159 1.58 -16.65 -10.03
N ASN A 160 0.38 -16.42 -10.55
CA ASN A 160 0.04 -15.17 -11.20
C ASN A 160 -0.48 -14.16 -10.18
N PHE A 161 -0.16 -12.89 -10.39
CA PHE A 161 -0.78 -11.79 -9.67
C PHE A 161 -2.07 -11.38 -10.37
N SER A 162 -3.10 -11.04 -9.60
CA SER A 162 -4.41 -10.59 -10.10
C SER A 162 -4.56 -9.07 -10.03
N ALA A 163 -3.74 -8.40 -9.21
CA ALA A 163 -3.73 -6.95 -9.04
C ALA A 163 -2.39 -6.46 -8.47
N LEU A 164 -2.03 -5.21 -8.75
CA LEU A 164 -0.79 -4.57 -8.26
C LEU A 164 -1.08 -3.24 -7.57
N LEU A 165 -0.48 -3.00 -6.40
CA LEU A 165 -0.57 -1.72 -5.68
C LEU A 165 0.82 -1.16 -5.34
N GLY A 166 1.14 0.04 -5.83
CA GLY A 166 2.34 0.78 -5.45
C GLY A 166 2.01 1.83 -4.39
N LEU A 167 2.51 1.65 -3.17
CA LEU A 167 2.44 2.67 -2.13
C LEU A 167 3.71 3.53 -2.22
N ASP A 168 3.55 4.76 -2.68
CA ASP A 168 4.60 5.75 -2.89
C ASP A 168 5.89 5.15 -3.47
N PRO A 169 5.83 4.45 -4.62
CA PRO A 169 6.95 3.68 -5.14
C PRO A 169 8.11 4.58 -5.56
N VAL A 170 9.35 4.11 -5.35
CA VAL A 170 10.58 4.88 -5.64
C VAL A 170 11.54 4.08 -6.52
N GLY A 171 11.82 4.62 -7.71
CA GLY A 171 12.64 3.99 -8.76
C GLY A 171 14.15 4.16 -8.58
N GLY A 172 14.59 5.16 -7.79
CA GLY A 172 15.99 5.45 -7.52
C GLY A 172 16.21 6.79 -6.84
N LEU A 173 17.41 7.36 -6.99
CA LEU A 173 17.77 8.64 -6.37
C LEU A 173 17.46 9.85 -7.27
N SER A 174 17.35 9.62 -8.59
CA SER A 174 17.00 10.63 -9.59
C SER A 174 16.73 9.94 -10.92
N LYS A 175 16.21 10.70 -11.89
CA LYS A 175 15.98 10.23 -13.26
C LYS A 175 17.22 9.56 -13.90
N CYS A 176 18.41 10.10 -13.62
CA CYS A 176 19.69 9.60 -14.12
C CYS A 176 20.29 8.47 -13.26
N SER A 177 19.74 8.24 -12.06
CA SER A 177 20.26 7.31 -11.04
C SER A 177 19.17 6.38 -10.52
N GLN A 178 18.48 5.69 -11.45
CA GLN A 178 17.58 4.60 -11.11
C GLN A 178 18.35 3.42 -10.50
N THR A 179 17.76 2.78 -9.49
CA THR A 179 18.27 1.50 -8.96
C THR A 179 18.04 0.37 -9.97
N VAL A 180 18.90 -0.65 -9.96
CA VAL A 180 18.79 -1.80 -10.88
C VAL A 180 17.74 -2.80 -10.35
N PRO A 181 16.83 -3.33 -11.21
CA PRO A 181 16.69 -3.01 -12.64
C PRO A 181 16.04 -1.65 -12.85
N LYS A 182 16.45 -0.96 -13.92
CA LYS A 182 15.79 0.27 -14.36
C LYS A 182 14.48 -0.12 -15.02
N ILE A 183 13.38 0.11 -14.33
CA ILE A 183 12.04 -0.25 -14.83
C ILE A 183 11.34 0.97 -15.42
N LEU A 184 11.62 2.18 -14.94
CA LEU A 184 11.04 3.39 -15.51
C LEU A 184 11.71 3.69 -16.85
N THR A 185 10.90 3.71 -17.90
CA THR A 185 11.29 4.01 -19.27
C THR A 185 10.99 5.46 -19.65
N TYR A 186 10.16 6.14 -18.85
CA TYR A 186 9.62 7.48 -19.10
C TYR A 186 8.79 7.58 -20.40
N VAL A 187 8.23 6.46 -20.85
CA VAL A 187 7.27 6.39 -21.95
C VAL A 187 5.90 6.06 -21.35
N PRO A 188 4.87 6.91 -21.53
CA PRO A 188 3.54 6.62 -21.01
C PRO A 188 3.03 5.25 -21.46
N HIS A 189 2.36 4.52 -20.57
CA HIS A 189 1.79 3.19 -20.83
C HIS A 189 2.80 2.11 -21.26
N SER A 190 4.07 2.25 -20.89
CA SER A 190 5.15 1.30 -21.18
C SER A 190 5.05 0.00 -20.40
N PHE A 191 4.48 0.01 -19.18
CA PHE A 191 4.39 -1.16 -18.33
C PHE A 191 3.40 -2.16 -18.94
N ASN A 192 3.95 -3.24 -19.47
CA ASN A 192 3.17 -4.29 -20.11
C ASN A 192 2.59 -5.26 -19.08
N LEU A 193 1.72 -4.73 -18.22
CA LEU A 193 0.98 -5.49 -17.21
C LEU A 193 -0.46 -5.71 -17.71
N ALA A 194 -0.95 -6.94 -17.61
CA ALA A 194 -2.32 -7.32 -17.97
C ALA A 194 -3.26 -7.33 -16.74
N ILE A 195 -2.85 -6.65 -15.67
CA ILE A 195 -3.54 -6.62 -14.37
C ILE A 195 -3.83 -5.17 -13.98
N PRO A 196 -4.91 -4.92 -13.21
CA PRO A 196 -5.21 -3.60 -12.70
C PRO A 196 -4.11 -3.09 -11.77
N VAL A 197 -3.80 -1.79 -11.86
CA VAL A 197 -2.76 -1.15 -11.03
C VAL A 197 -3.30 0.05 -10.26
N CYS A 198 -3.05 0.11 -8.95
CA CYS A 198 -3.28 1.30 -8.13
C CYS A 198 -1.96 1.88 -7.65
N VAL A 199 -1.72 3.16 -7.90
CA VAL A 199 -0.58 3.91 -7.36
C VAL A 199 -1.09 4.91 -6.33
N ILE A 200 -0.54 4.87 -5.12
CA ILE A 200 -0.91 5.78 -4.03
C ILE A 200 0.32 6.58 -3.65
N GLY A 201 0.40 7.85 -4.05
CA GLY A 201 1.51 8.75 -3.76
C GLY A 201 1.38 9.51 -2.44
N THR A 202 2.49 10.10 -2.00
CA THR A 202 2.51 11.08 -0.90
C THR A 202 2.86 12.47 -1.44
N GLY A 203 2.19 13.51 -0.95
CA GLY A 203 2.38 14.88 -1.47
C GLY A 203 3.64 15.58 -0.98
N LEU A 204 4.31 15.06 0.06
CA LEU A 204 5.55 15.63 0.62
C LEU A 204 6.78 14.73 0.35
N GLY A 205 6.63 13.66 -0.42
CA GLY A 205 7.68 12.66 -0.63
C GLY A 205 8.89 13.17 -1.43
N ASP A 206 8.63 14.07 -2.39
CA ASP A 206 9.62 14.71 -3.27
C ASP A 206 10.27 15.96 -2.64
N GLU A 207 9.82 16.35 -1.45
CA GLU A 207 10.37 17.46 -0.71
C GLU A 207 11.47 17.00 0.27
N PRO A 208 12.61 17.70 0.33
CA PRO A 208 13.60 17.45 1.37
C PRO A 208 13.05 17.89 2.73
N ARG A 209 13.40 17.16 3.79
CA ARG A 209 13.02 17.55 5.16
C ARG A 209 13.65 18.87 5.59
N ASN A 210 14.91 19.08 5.23
CA ASN A 210 15.69 20.27 5.49
C ASN A 210 16.80 20.42 4.42
N CYS A 211 17.59 21.50 4.48
CA CYS A 211 18.63 21.81 3.50
C CYS A 211 19.80 20.80 3.42
N LEU A 212 19.90 19.85 4.36
CA LEU A 212 20.97 18.83 4.40
C LEU A 212 20.50 17.44 3.97
N THR A 213 19.20 17.24 3.76
CA THR A 213 18.60 15.95 3.42
C THR A 213 18.12 15.93 1.97
N CYS A 214 18.25 14.79 1.29
CA CYS A 214 17.59 14.58 0.00
C CYS A 214 16.11 14.20 0.20
N PRO A 215 15.25 14.43 -0.81
CA PRO A 215 13.91 13.85 -0.85
C PRO A 215 13.92 12.33 -0.76
N CYS A 216 12.88 11.75 -0.16
CA CYS A 216 12.75 10.30 -0.03
C CYS A 216 12.08 9.63 -1.24
N ALA A 217 11.22 10.37 -1.94
CA ALA A 217 10.61 9.99 -3.20
C ALA A 217 10.85 11.10 -4.25
N PRO A 218 12.10 11.27 -4.72
CA PRO A 218 12.46 12.37 -5.61
C PRO A 218 11.62 12.42 -6.89
N ASP A 219 11.29 13.62 -7.33
CA ASP A 219 10.69 13.88 -8.63
C ASP A 219 11.48 13.20 -9.78
N GLY A 220 10.76 12.67 -10.77
CA GLY A 220 11.34 11.93 -11.88
C GLY A 220 11.63 10.45 -11.61
N VAL A 221 11.40 9.94 -10.39
CA VAL A 221 11.49 8.51 -10.03
C VAL A 221 10.46 8.10 -8.97
N ASN A 222 9.36 8.83 -8.82
CA ASN A 222 8.36 8.61 -7.78
C ASN A 222 7.03 8.11 -8.37
N HIS A 223 5.99 8.10 -7.54
CA HIS A 223 4.65 7.62 -7.88
C HIS A 223 4.08 8.20 -9.19
N VAL A 224 4.45 9.42 -9.59
CA VAL A 224 4.01 10.06 -10.83
C VAL A 224 4.51 9.29 -12.05
N GLU A 225 5.80 8.95 -12.10
CA GLU A 225 6.35 8.16 -13.21
C GLU A 225 5.79 6.74 -13.21
N PHE A 226 5.62 6.13 -12.04
CA PHE A 226 5.02 4.79 -11.95
C PHE A 226 3.60 4.77 -12.51
N PHE A 227 2.77 5.75 -12.17
CA PHE A 227 1.41 5.85 -12.69
C PHE A 227 1.38 6.13 -14.20
N SER A 228 2.17 7.09 -14.67
CA SER A 228 2.26 7.45 -16.10
C SER A 228 2.61 6.27 -17.00
N GLU A 229 3.47 5.37 -16.51
CA GLU A 229 3.89 4.17 -17.23
C GLU A 229 2.87 3.01 -17.16
N CYS A 230 1.86 3.08 -16.28
CA CYS A 230 0.82 2.05 -16.18
C CYS A 230 -0.13 2.06 -17.39
N LYS A 231 -0.56 0.87 -17.82
CA LYS A 231 -1.68 0.70 -18.76
C LYS A 231 -3.00 0.66 -17.99
N PRO A 232 -4.11 1.06 -18.62
CA PRO A 232 -5.43 0.87 -18.04
C PRO A 232 -5.78 -0.63 -17.85
N PRO A 233 -6.62 -0.98 -16.86
CA PRO A 233 -7.18 -0.08 -15.86
C PRO A 233 -6.15 0.31 -14.79
N CYS A 234 -5.98 1.61 -14.55
CA CYS A 234 -5.05 2.12 -13.55
C CYS A 234 -5.57 3.35 -12.81
N SER A 235 -5.20 3.49 -11.54
CA SER A 235 -5.60 4.62 -10.70
C SER A 235 -4.43 5.25 -9.95
N HIS A 236 -4.57 6.53 -9.64
CA HIS A 236 -3.61 7.33 -8.92
C HIS A 236 -4.31 8.16 -7.85
N PHE A 237 -3.84 8.05 -6.61
CA PHE A 237 -4.32 8.85 -5.49
C PHE A 237 -3.13 9.47 -4.78
N VAL A 238 -3.18 10.77 -4.46
CA VAL A 238 -2.08 11.44 -3.75
C VAL A 238 -2.56 12.00 -2.42
N THR A 239 -1.91 11.57 -1.35
CA THR A 239 -2.17 12.06 0.02
C THR A 239 -1.41 13.38 0.24
N THR A 240 -2.03 14.49 -0.16
CA THR A 240 -1.35 15.77 -0.42
C THR A 240 -0.53 16.31 0.76
N GLU A 241 -1.02 16.13 1.98
CA GLU A 241 -0.40 16.72 3.19
C GLU A 241 0.48 15.75 3.97
N TYR A 242 0.74 14.57 3.41
CA TYR A 242 1.47 13.50 4.08
C TYR A 242 2.78 13.20 3.36
N GLY A 243 3.75 12.72 4.13
CA GLY A 243 5.08 12.36 3.65
C GLY A 243 5.32 10.87 3.54
N HIS A 244 6.46 10.55 2.94
CA HIS A 244 6.88 9.20 2.52
C HIS A 244 6.86 8.13 3.62
N LEU A 245 6.84 8.49 4.89
CA LEU A 245 6.85 7.54 6.02
C LEU A 245 5.62 7.65 6.93
N ASP A 246 4.63 8.45 6.55
CA ASP A 246 3.48 8.73 7.44
C ASP A 246 2.43 7.62 7.44
N MET A 247 2.57 6.60 6.59
CA MET A 247 1.80 5.35 6.65
C MET A 247 2.36 4.33 7.65
N LEU A 248 3.53 4.58 8.23
CA LEU A 248 4.13 3.65 9.20
C LEU A 248 3.42 3.71 10.55
N ASP A 249 3.65 2.68 11.37
CA ASP A 249 3.14 2.61 12.72
C ASP A 249 3.57 3.84 13.55
N ASP A 250 2.74 4.24 14.54
CA ASP A 250 3.03 5.38 15.41
C ASP A 250 4.31 5.18 16.25
N HIS A 251 4.58 3.93 16.61
CA HIS A 251 5.71 3.54 17.43
C HIS A 251 6.60 2.53 16.71
N LEU A 252 7.73 3.02 16.21
CA LEU A 252 8.70 2.22 15.47
C LEU A 252 9.80 1.73 16.41
N SER A 253 9.87 0.41 16.63
CA SER A 253 10.83 -0.18 17.56
C SER A 253 12.29 -0.15 17.04
N GLY A 254 13.24 0.06 17.93
CA GLY A 254 14.69 -0.06 17.67
C GLY A 254 15.31 1.18 17.01
N CYS A 255 16.63 1.15 16.82
CA CYS A 255 17.40 2.31 16.33
C CYS A 255 16.91 2.83 14.97
N ILE A 256 16.58 1.92 14.05
CA ILE A 256 16.03 2.28 12.72
C ILE A 256 14.70 3.03 12.88
N GLY A 257 13.83 2.56 13.78
CA GLY A 257 12.58 3.25 14.09
C GLY A 257 12.81 4.64 14.65
N ALA A 258 13.76 4.79 15.59
CA ALA A 258 14.10 6.07 16.19
C ALA A 258 14.64 7.11 15.17
N ILE A 259 15.41 6.68 14.17
CA ILE A 259 15.98 7.60 13.16
C ILE A 259 15.03 7.86 11.99
N SER A 260 14.10 6.94 11.68
CA SER A 260 13.22 7.05 10.51
C SER A 260 12.41 8.36 10.46
N GLY A 261 11.97 8.87 11.61
CA GLY A 261 11.24 10.14 11.72
C GLY A 261 12.06 11.39 11.41
N TYR A 262 13.37 11.27 11.20
CA TYR A 262 14.29 12.37 10.90
C TYR A 262 14.77 12.41 9.44
N ILE A 263 14.43 11.40 8.64
CA ILE A 263 14.96 11.26 7.27
C ILE A 263 14.07 11.99 6.27
N CYS A 264 12.78 11.66 6.26
CA CYS A 264 11.83 12.20 5.30
C CYS A 264 11.09 13.42 5.85
N LYS A 265 10.57 14.26 4.95
CA LYS A 265 9.56 15.24 5.32
C LYS A 265 8.28 14.48 5.70
N SER A 266 7.61 14.98 6.74
CA SER A 266 6.35 14.44 7.25
C SER A 266 5.30 15.54 7.28
N GLY A 267 4.03 15.12 7.24
CA GLY A 267 2.89 15.97 7.51
C GLY A 267 2.92 16.51 8.93
N LYS A 268 2.14 17.58 9.16
CA LYS A 268 2.03 18.21 10.50
C LYS A 268 1.06 17.49 11.42
N GLY A 269 0.15 16.69 10.86
CA GLY A 269 -0.90 15.99 11.58
C GLY A 269 -0.51 14.59 12.08
N PRO A 270 -1.44 13.90 12.74
CA PRO A 270 -1.26 12.50 13.13
C PRO A 270 -1.18 11.59 11.90
N ARG A 271 -0.50 10.45 12.05
CA ARG A 271 -0.35 9.42 11.00
C ARG A 271 -1.58 8.53 10.83
N ASP A 272 -2.45 8.46 11.84
CA ASP A 272 -3.63 7.59 11.80
C ASP A 272 -4.57 7.87 10.60
N PRO A 273 -5.00 9.12 10.31
CA PRO A 273 -5.84 9.38 9.14
C PRO A 273 -5.18 8.96 7.83
N MET A 274 -3.86 9.14 7.69
CA MET A 274 -3.08 8.68 6.53
C MET A 274 -3.11 7.16 6.40
N ARG A 275 -2.84 6.43 7.48
CA ARG A 275 -2.91 4.96 7.48
C ARG A 275 -4.31 4.46 7.15
N ARG A 276 -5.35 5.08 7.71
CA ARG A 276 -6.75 4.75 7.39
C ARG A 276 -7.06 5.02 5.92
N CYS A 277 -6.63 6.16 5.38
CA CYS A 277 -6.79 6.47 3.96
C CYS A 277 -6.14 5.41 3.06
N VAL A 278 -4.85 5.13 3.27
CA VAL A 278 -4.11 4.16 2.45
C VAL A 278 -4.71 2.76 2.60
N GLY A 279 -5.03 2.35 3.84
CA GLY A 279 -5.68 1.06 4.10
C GLY A 279 -7.02 0.92 3.39
N GLY A 280 -7.85 1.96 3.44
CA GLY A 280 -9.14 1.97 2.73
C GLY A 280 -9.01 1.99 1.22
N LEU A 281 -8.02 2.69 0.65
CA LEU A 281 -7.72 2.65 -0.78
C LEU A 281 -7.28 1.24 -1.22
N PHE A 282 -6.42 0.58 -0.43
CA PHE A 282 -6.05 -0.82 -0.66
C PHE A 282 -7.29 -1.71 -0.66
N VAL A 283 -8.13 -1.63 0.37
CA VAL A 283 -9.34 -2.46 0.50
C VAL A 283 -10.33 -2.20 -0.62
N ALA A 284 -10.63 -0.94 -0.95
CA ALA A 284 -11.54 -0.57 -2.02
C ALA A 284 -11.07 -1.13 -3.38
N PHE A 285 -9.78 -0.99 -3.69
CA PHE A 285 -9.20 -1.50 -4.92
C PHE A 285 -9.19 -3.04 -4.97
N LEU A 286 -8.81 -3.71 -3.88
CA LEU A 286 -8.82 -5.18 -3.79
C LEU A 286 -10.23 -5.74 -3.92
N LYS A 287 -11.23 -5.13 -3.26
CA LYS A 287 -12.65 -5.49 -3.41
C LYS A 287 -13.12 -5.33 -4.86
N ALA A 288 -12.76 -4.22 -5.50
CA ALA A 288 -13.15 -3.97 -6.89
C ALA A 288 -12.61 -5.04 -7.85
N TYR A 289 -11.32 -5.38 -7.74
CA TYR A 289 -10.63 -6.18 -8.76
C TYR A 289 -10.43 -7.66 -8.42
N LEU A 290 -10.47 -8.06 -7.14
CA LEU A 290 -10.42 -9.47 -6.74
C LEU A 290 -11.80 -10.06 -6.45
N GLU A 291 -12.79 -9.22 -6.16
CA GLU A 291 -14.12 -9.65 -5.70
C GLU A 291 -15.27 -9.09 -6.53
N GLY A 292 -15.00 -8.18 -7.48
CA GLY A 292 -16.03 -7.56 -8.32
C GLY A 292 -16.90 -6.54 -7.59
N GLN A 293 -16.54 -6.12 -6.38
CA GLN A 293 -17.27 -5.18 -5.55
C GLN A 293 -16.74 -3.75 -5.76
N THR A 294 -17.21 -3.07 -6.81
CA THR A 294 -16.65 -1.77 -7.23
C THR A 294 -17.20 -0.56 -6.48
N GLY A 295 -18.20 -0.73 -5.61
CA GLY A 295 -18.97 0.38 -5.02
C GLY A 295 -18.12 1.39 -4.26
N ASP A 296 -17.31 0.90 -3.30
CA ASP A 296 -16.43 1.75 -2.49
C ASP A 296 -15.38 2.46 -3.35
N PHE A 297 -14.78 1.74 -4.31
CA PHE A 297 -13.74 2.30 -5.18
C PHE A 297 -14.28 3.43 -6.07
N LYS A 298 -15.43 3.22 -6.72
CA LYS A 298 -16.07 4.27 -7.53
C LYS A 298 -16.47 5.48 -6.69
N ALA A 299 -17.03 5.25 -5.50
CA ALA A 299 -17.40 6.34 -4.60
C ALA A 299 -16.19 7.20 -4.21
N ILE A 300 -15.02 6.60 -3.94
CA ILE A 300 -13.80 7.37 -3.63
C ILE A 300 -13.28 8.13 -4.84
N VAL A 301 -13.36 7.57 -6.05
CA VAL A 301 -12.95 8.24 -7.30
C VAL A 301 -13.86 9.44 -7.58
N ASP A 302 -15.18 9.27 -7.46
CA ASP A 302 -16.19 10.30 -7.75
C ASP A 302 -16.23 11.38 -6.65
N GLU A 303 -16.02 10.99 -5.38
CA GLU A 303 -16.05 11.87 -4.21
C GLU A 303 -14.80 11.66 -3.32
N PRO A 304 -13.62 12.19 -3.71
CA PRO A 304 -12.37 12.02 -2.96
C PRO A 304 -12.42 12.49 -1.50
N ASP A 305 -13.28 13.46 -1.20
CA ASP A 305 -13.50 13.99 0.15
C ASP A 305 -14.11 12.97 1.14
N LEU A 306 -14.52 11.78 0.67
CA LEU A 306 -14.90 10.68 1.54
C LEU A 306 -13.70 10.12 2.31
N ALA A 307 -12.49 10.34 1.81
CA ALA A 307 -11.26 9.91 2.46
C ALA A 307 -10.98 10.71 3.74
N PRO A 308 -10.34 10.10 4.75
CA PRO A 308 -10.01 10.78 6.00
C PRO A 308 -8.88 11.83 5.87
N VAL A 309 -8.30 11.97 4.67
CA VAL A 309 -7.26 12.93 4.33
C VAL A 309 -7.54 13.51 2.95
N LYS A 310 -6.95 14.67 2.64
CA LYS A 310 -7.05 15.25 1.31
C LYS A 310 -6.37 14.34 0.28
N LEU A 311 -7.14 13.90 -0.72
CA LEU A 311 -6.66 13.18 -1.90
C LEU A 311 -6.68 14.11 -3.11
N ASP A 312 -5.51 14.47 -3.63
CA ASP A 312 -5.36 15.38 -4.77
C ASP A 312 -3.94 15.27 -5.37
N PRO A 313 -3.78 14.80 -6.63
CA PRO A 313 -4.85 14.39 -7.54
C PRO A 313 -5.51 13.03 -7.19
N VAL A 314 -6.68 12.81 -7.78
CA VAL A 314 -7.34 11.51 -7.91
C VAL A 314 -7.62 11.24 -9.38
N GLU A 315 -7.04 10.18 -9.93
CA GLU A 315 -7.15 9.83 -11.34
C GLU A 315 -7.50 8.35 -11.47
N PHE A 316 -8.40 8.01 -12.39
CA PHE A 316 -8.72 6.64 -12.74
C PHE A 316 -8.92 6.55 -14.25
N ILE A 317 -8.18 5.65 -14.88
CA ILE A 317 -8.26 5.34 -16.30
C ILE A 317 -8.86 3.94 -16.44
N GLU A 318 -10.04 3.86 -17.04
CA GLU A 318 -10.75 2.60 -17.29
C GLU A 318 -10.11 1.78 -18.41
N ALA A 319 -10.38 0.47 -18.43
CA ALA A 319 -9.84 -0.50 -19.39
C ALA A 319 -10.30 -0.28 -20.84
#